data_AF-A0A3D1IG25-F1
#
_entry.id   AF-A0A3D1IG25-F1
#
_cell.length_a   1.000
_cell.length_b   1.000
_cell.length_c   1.000
_cell.angle_alpha   90.00
_cell.angle_beta   90.00
_cell.angle_gamma   90.00
#
_symmetry.space_group_name_H-M   'P 1'
#
loop_
_entity.id
_entity.type
_entity.pdbx_description
1 polymer ?
#
loop_
_entity_poly.entity_id
_entity_poly.type
_entity_poly.pdbx_seq_one_letter_code
_entity_poly.pdbx_strand_id
1 'polypeptide(L)'
;MRADGVLFLFDRETGEPLVPIEERAVPQDAYQRTAATQPFPVGVESILPDCSYWRDRVPPPFELSCSGFTPPMVNEHTIVAPGVPIPRVRVTPMSFSPQTGYIYAQGRAVVGRARRFEDPWHWRLDDNELTLPDPVGILAAVDTQNRRVVWKHEMPASWLGTSGPLTTAGGLMFRGSAGGQVEAYDARTGERAWTFRTSPAGALVRPGPASTYELGGTQFLVVPMGPELWAFTLDGAVPARGEPVLDPWEGYERPQPAPTATGRIETATLIESVRGMAGGTRYGFDEHRFNPVRALVTRGARVLFVNNGEVAHTIAARDGSWTTGPLAPATSVYITLEDAGTFLYHCTDHPWAIGQLTVEERP
;
A
#
# COMPACT_ATOMS: atom_id res chain seq x y z
N MET A 1 11.68 7.78 13.68
CA MET A 1 11.20 8.20 12.34
C MET A 1 9.69 8.27 12.36
N ARG A 2 9.08 9.35 11.86
CA ARG A 2 7.63 9.49 11.78
C ARG A 2 7.07 8.59 10.66
N ALA A 3 5.78 8.31 10.69
CA ALA A 3 5.12 7.43 9.73
C ALA A 3 5.12 7.92 8.27
N ASP A 4 5.67 9.09 7.97
CA ASP A 4 5.91 9.63 6.62
C ASP A 4 7.36 9.45 6.13
N GLY A 5 8.19 8.76 6.91
CA GLY A 5 9.57 8.46 6.55
C GLY A 5 10.58 9.54 6.92
N VAL A 6 10.12 10.62 7.59
CA VAL A 6 10.99 11.70 8.04
C VAL A 6 11.61 11.37 9.40
N LEU A 7 12.94 11.53 9.50
CA LEU A 7 13.67 11.29 10.73
C LEU A 7 13.66 12.53 11.63
N PHE A 8 13.27 12.35 12.88
CA PHE A 8 13.41 13.35 13.93
C PHE A 8 14.51 12.91 14.87
N LEU A 9 15.43 13.81 15.19
CA LEU A 9 16.57 13.56 16.05
C LEU A 9 16.57 14.57 17.19
N PHE A 10 16.74 14.06 18.40
CA PHE A 10 16.78 14.84 19.63
C PHE A 10 18.03 14.46 20.41
N ASP A 11 18.61 15.44 21.07
CA ASP A 11 19.63 15.18 22.07
C ASP A 11 19.02 14.36 23.20
N ARG A 12 19.72 13.29 23.60
CA ARG A 12 19.20 12.32 24.55
C ARG A 12 19.07 12.90 25.97
N GLU A 13 19.95 13.83 26.34
CA GLU A 13 20.05 14.33 27.71
C GLU A 13 19.12 15.52 27.94
N THR A 14 19.04 16.42 26.96
CA THR A 14 18.24 17.66 27.02
C THR A 14 16.86 17.51 26.40
N GLY A 15 16.69 16.59 25.45
CA GLY A 15 15.47 16.47 24.64
C GLY A 15 15.35 17.55 23.56
N GLU A 16 16.35 18.43 23.39
CA GLU A 16 16.34 19.46 22.36
C GLU A 16 16.53 18.85 20.96
N PRO A 17 15.87 19.39 19.93
CA PRO A 17 16.02 18.87 18.59
C PRO A 17 17.42 19.17 18.02
N LEU A 18 18.06 18.18 17.38
CA LEU A 18 19.39 18.35 16.78
C LEU A 18 19.39 19.18 15.48
N VAL A 19 18.21 19.50 14.96
CA VAL A 19 17.99 20.40 13.83
C VAL A 19 16.76 21.27 14.13
N PRO A 20 16.68 22.48 13.56
CA PRO A 20 15.46 23.27 13.64
C PRO A 20 14.24 22.46 13.18
N ILE A 21 13.15 22.57 13.93
CA ILE A 21 11.85 21.98 13.58
C ILE A 21 10.92 23.15 13.25
N GLU A 22 10.42 23.17 12.03
CA GLU A 22 9.46 24.16 11.55
C GLU A 22 8.04 23.62 11.67
N GLU A 23 7.15 24.42 12.25
CA GLU A 23 5.71 24.19 12.18
C GLU A 23 5.21 24.69 10.82
N ARG A 24 4.64 23.79 10.02
CA ARG A 24 4.07 24.14 8.71
C ARG A 24 2.57 23.90 8.73
N ALA A 25 1.83 24.83 8.13
CA ALA A 25 0.38 24.70 7.99
C ALA A 25 0.02 23.43 7.21
N VAL A 26 -1.01 22.73 7.67
CA VAL A 26 -1.59 21.56 6.99
C VAL A 26 -3.10 21.77 6.79
N PRO A 27 -3.75 21.04 5.88
CA PRO A 27 -5.20 21.12 5.66
C PRO A 27 -5.97 20.94 6.97
N GLN A 28 -7.02 21.74 7.12
CA GLN A 28 -7.86 21.76 8.32
C GLN A 28 -9.22 21.14 8.05
N ASP A 29 -9.69 20.32 8.99
CA ASP A 29 -11.05 19.80 9.03
C ASP A 29 -11.64 20.06 10.42
N ALA A 30 -12.66 20.92 10.46
CA ALA A 30 -13.29 21.36 11.72
C ALA A 30 -13.99 20.22 12.45
N TYR A 31 -14.47 19.21 11.71
CA TYR A 31 -15.17 18.06 12.26
C TYR A 31 -14.20 17.14 13.04
N GLN A 32 -13.05 16.84 12.45
CA GLN A 32 -11.98 16.04 13.06
C GLN A 32 -11.11 16.85 14.02
N ARG A 33 -11.27 18.18 14.07
CA ARG A 33 -10.44 19.09 14.88
C ARG A 33 -8.96 18.85 14.63
N THR A 34 -8.58 18.79 13.35
CA THR A 34 -7.19 18.59 12.93
C THR A 34 -6.28 19.66 13.54
N ALA A 35 -5.02 19.32 13.77
CA ALA A 35 -4.02 20.30 14.19
C ALA A 35 -3.72 21.29 13.07
N ALA A 36 -3.62 22.59 13.40
CA ALA A 36 -3.35 23.69 12.46
C ALA A 36 -2.03 23.51 11.68
N THR A 37 -1.03 22.96 12.35
CA THR A 37 0.32 22.76 11.82
C THR A 37 0.81 21.35 12.12
N GLN A 38 1.88 20.97 11.43
CA GLN A 38 2.68 19.79 11.74
C GLN A 38 4.15 20.16 11.81
N PRO A 39 4.94 19.45 12.64
CA PRO A 39 6.37 19.69 12.74
C PRO A 39 7.11 19.06 11.55
N PHE A 40 8.13 19.75 11.05
CA PHE A 40 9.04 19.27 10.00
C PHE A 40 10.49 19.64 10.35
N PRO A 41 11.39 18.66 10.50
CA PRO A 41 12.79 18.93 10.71
C PRO A 41 13.43 19.47 9.42
N VAL A 42 14.22 20.53 9.54
CA VAL A 42 14.85 21.21 8.41
C VAL A 42 16.07 20.40 7.92
N GLY A 43 16.18 20.25 6.59
CA GLY A 43 17.34 19.62 5.96
C GLY A 43 17.43 18.11 6.17
N VAL A 44 16.32 17.45 6.52
CA VAL A 44 16.24 16.00 6.66
C VAL A 44 15.52 15.38 5.46
N GLU A 45 16.12 14.37 4.86
CA GLU A 45 15.50 13.61 3.77
C GLU A 45 14.52 12.56 4.29
N SER A 46 13.44 12.32 3.55
CA SER A 46 12.53 11.19 3.80
C SER A 46 13.02 9.95 3.04
N ILE A 47 12.84 8.77 3.64
CA ILE A 47 13.05 7.51 2.90
C ILE A 47 11.96 7.29 1.84
N LEU A 48 10.78 7.88 2.02
CA LEU A 48 9.66 7.71 1.09
C LEU A 48 9.74 8.75 -0.04
N PRO A 49 9.29 8.39 -1.26
CA PRO A 49 9.14 9.34 -2.34
C PRO A 49 8.26 10.52 -1.94
N ASP A 50 8.65 11.72 -2.37
CA ASP A 50 7.87 12.93 -2.15
C ASP A 50 6.66 13.03 -3.10
N CYS A 51 5.95 14.15 -3.07
CA CYS A 51 4.79 14.35 -3.94
C CYS A 51 5.13 14.35 -5.43
N SER A 52 6.35 14.79 -5.81
CA SER A 52 6.74 14.88 -7.22
C SER A 52 6.77 13.51 -7.90
N TYR A 53 7.12 12.46 -7.14
CA TYR A 53 7.06 11.08 -7.60
C TYR A 53 5.68 10.68 -8.15
N TRP A 54 4.60 11.25 -7.59
CA TRP A 54 3.24 10.82 -7.91
C TRP A 54 2.55 11.68 -8.96
N ARG A 55 3.05 12.88 -9.27
CA ARG A 55 2.33 13.85 -10.13
C ARG A 55 1.93 13.30 -11.49
N ASP A 56 2.86 12.62 -12.15
CA ASP A 56 2.63 12.07 -13.50
C ASP A 56 2.04 10.64 -13.47
N ARG A 57 1.81 10.09 -12.27
CA ARG A 57 1.32 8.72 -12.04
C ARG A 57 -0.14 8.66 -11.59
N VAL A 58 -0.70 9.77 -11.10
CA VAL A 58 -2.10 9.87 -10.72
C VAL A 58 -2.92 10.29 -11.95
N PRO A 59 -3.78 9.41 -12.50
CA PRO A 59 -4.55 9.76 -13.68
C PRO A 59 -5.81 10.57 -13.33
N PRO A 60 -6.33 11.38 -14.26
CA PRO A 60 -7.68 11.93 -14.15
C PRO A 60 -8.74 10.83 -13.93
N PRO A 61 -9.84 11.12 -13.20
CA PRO A 61 -10.20 12.43 -12.65
C PRO A 61 -9.59 12.72 -11.26
N PHE A 62 -8.65 11.90 -10.79
CA PHE A 62 -8.08 12.08 -9.46
C PHE A 62 -7.10 13.26 -9.42
N GLU A 63 -7.15 14.00 -8.32
CA GLU A 63 -6.31 15.16 -8.07
C GLU A 63 -5.40 14.88 -6.86
N LEU A 64 -4.09 15.07 -7.07
CA LEU A 64 -3.09 14.77 -6.05
C LEU A 64 -2.93 15.94 -5.06
N SER A 65 -3.32 15.71 -3.81
CA SER A 65 -2.97 16.57 -2.69
C SER A 65 -1.59 16.22 -2.11
N CYS A 66 -0.65 17.16 -2.18
CA CYS A 66 0.72 16.99 -1.68
C CYS A 66 0.88 17.15 -0.17
N SER A 67 -0.20 17.34 0.60
CA SER A 67 -0.07 17.66 2.02
C SER A 67 0.49 16.50 2.86
N GLY A 68 0.21 15.24 2.50
CA GLY A 68 0.52 14.07 3.36
C GLY A 68 -0.27 14.02 4.68
N PHE A 69 -1.09 15.04 4.96
CA PHE A 69 -2.00 15.22 6.10
C PHE A 69 -3.43 15.53 5.64
N THR A 70 -3.78 15.18 4.40
CA THR A 70 -5.13 15.37 3.85
C THR A 70 -6.15 14.59 4.71
N PRO A 71 -7.14 15.26 5.32
CA PRO A 71 -8.10 14.60 6.18
C PRO A 71 -9.05 13.70 5.37
N PRO A 72 -9.63 12.66 5.99
CA PRO A 72 -10.74 11.92 5.40
C PRO A 72 -11.95 12.82 5.14
N MET A 73 -12.47 12.80 3.92
CA MET A 73 -13.55 13.71 3.47
C MET A 73 -14.81 12.93 3.05
N VAL A 74 -15.98 13.57 3.15
CA VAL A 74 -17.26 12.96 2.73
C VAL A 74 -17.45 13.09 1.23
N ASN A 75 -17.34 14.32 0.71
CA ASN A 75 -17.79 14.68 -0.64
C ASN A 75 -16.65 15.00 -1.62
N GLU A 76 -15.39 14.87 -1.19
CA GLU A 76 -14.23 15.10 -2.06
C GLU A 76 -13.73 13.75 -2.59
N HIS A 77 -14.34 13.32 -3.71
CA HIS A 77 -14.13 11.98 -4.26
C HIS A 77 -12.91 11.82 -5.15
N THR A 78 -12.45 12.92 -5.73
CA THR A 78 -11.29 12.95 -6.64
C THR A 78 -9.98 13.20 -5.91
N ILE A 79 -10.00 13.71 -4.67
CA ILE A 79 -8.76 14.04 -3.95
C ILE A 79 -8.09 12.78 -3.43
N VAL A 80 -6.84 12.56 -3.86
CA VAL A 80 -5.95 11.50 -3.38
C VAL A 80 -4.70 12.10 -2.76
N ALA A 81 -4.09 11.41 -1.81
CA ALA A 81 -2.91 11.92 -1.11
C ALA A 81 -1.89 10.81 -0.84
N PRO A 82 -0.58 11.15 -0.79
CA PRO A 82 0.44 10.21 -0.33
C PRO A 82 0.20 9.78 1.11
N GLY A 83 0.26 8.47 1.37
CA GLY A 83 0.16 7.86 2.69
C GLY A 83 -1.19 7.32 3.10
N VAL A 84 -2.08 7.15 2.15
CA VAL A 84 -3.35 6.46 2.35
C VAL A 84 -3.34 5.15 1.57
N PRO A 85 -3.48 3.97 2.22
CA PRO A 85 -3.63 3.73 3.65
C PRO A 85 -2.33 3.85 4.48
N ILE A 86 -2.50 4.24 5.75
CA ILE A 86 -1.51 4.06 6.84
C ILE A 86 -1.44 2.56 7.19
N PRO A 87 -0.27 1.97 7.52
CA PRO A 87 0.98 2.64 7.90
C PRO A 87 2.09 2.52 6.85
N ARG A 88 2.79 3.64 6.58
CA ARG A 88 3.94 3.67 5.66
C ARG A 88 5.19 3.07 6.29
N VAL A 89 5.80 3.74 7.28
CA VAL A 89 7.08 3.33 7.93
C VAL A 89 6.89 2.71 9.34
N ARG A 90 5.66 2.68 9.87
CA ARG A 90 5.40 2.30 11.27
C ARG A 90 5.27 0.79 11.52
N VAL A 91 5.24 -0.03 10.47
CA VAL A 91 4.87 -1.46 10.60
C VAL A 91 6.02 -2.29 11.15
N THR A 92 7.26 -1.87 10.95
CA THR A 92 8.45 -2.67 11.20
C THR A 92 9.43 -1.95 12.11
N PRO A 93 10.10 -2.65 13.03
CA PRO A 93 11.20 -2.04 13.78
C PRO A 93 12.32 -1.62 12.84
N MET A 94 13.08 -0.62 13.25
CA MET A 94 14.30 -0.18 12.57
C MET A 94 15.51 -0.76 13.32
N SER A 95 16.65 -0.86 12.66
CA SER A 95 17.93 -1.09 13.32
C SER A 95 18.87 0.11 13.18
N PHE A 96 19.89 0.15 14.02
CA PHE A 96 20.95 1.13 13.98
C PHE A 96 22.30 0.41 14.04
N SER A 97 23.27 0.86 13.24
CA SER A 97 24.65 0.35 13.31
C SER A 97 25.59 1.46 13.77
N PRO A 98 26.25 1.33 14.95
CA PRO A 98 27.21 2.31 15.43
C PRO A 98 28.48 2.37 14.56
N GLN A 99 28.79 1.31 13.80
CA GLN A 99 29.94 1.28 12.89
C GLN A 99 29.73 2.19 11.67
N THR A 100 28.48 2.28 11.18
CA THR A 100 28.12 3.11 10.02
C THR A 100 27.54 4.46 10.42
N GLY A 101 26.92 4.56 11.60
CA GLY A 101 26.12 5.71 12.01
C GLY A 101 24.75 5.76 11.32
N TYR A 102 24.29 4.67 10.71
CA TYR A 102 23.07 4.65 9.91
C TYR A 102 21.90 4.02 10.66
N ILE A 103 20.70 4.54 10.41
CA ILE A 103 19.43 3.88 10.72
C ILE A 103 18.93 3.15 9.47
N TYR A 104 18.49 1.91 9.64
CA TYR A 104 17.96 1.06 8.58
C TYR A 104 16.46 0.92 8.76
N ALA A 105 15.71 1.35 7.76
CA ALA A 105 14.27 1.42 7.83
C ALA A 105 13.64 0.93 6.53
N GLN A 106 12.40 0.47 6.64
CA GLN A 106 11.59 0.11 5.49
C GLN A 106 10.23 0.77 5.56
N GLY A 107 9.67 1.10 4.40
CA GLY A 107 8.47 1.90 4.32
C GLY A 107 7.67 1.69 3.04
N ARG A 108 6.34 1.70 3.16
CA ARG A 108 5.43 1.61 2.03
C ARG A 108 4.98 3.00 1.58
N ALA A 109 5.35 3.39 0.37
CA ALA A 109 4.82 4.56 -0.31
C ALA A 109 3.55 4.18 -1.08
N VAL A 110 2.49 4.97 -0.94
CA VAL A 110 1.20 4.73 -1.59
C VAL A 110 0.49 6.06 -1.77
N VAL A 111 -0.29 6.19 -2.84
CA VAL A 111 -1.30 7.24 -3.01
C VAL A 111 -2.67 6.60 -3.00
N GLY A 112 -3.58 7.18 -2.24
CA GLY A 112 -4.93 6.69 -2.11
C GLY A 112 -5.86 7.77 -1.57
N ARG A 113 -7.11 7.39 -1.35
CA ARG A 113 -8.14 8.25 -0.80
C ARG A 113 -8.58 7.77 0.57
N ALA A 114 -8.69 8.72 1.51
CA ALA A 114 -9.32 8.49 2.80
C ALA A 114 -10.72 9.10 2.75
N ARG A 115 -11.72 8.30 3.11
CA ARG A 115 -13.12 8.71 3.12
C ARG A 115 -13.69 8.57 4.51
N ARG A 116 -14.48 9.55 4.94
CA ARG A 116 -15.41 9.36 6.05
C ARG A 116 -16.84 9.33 5.51
N PHE A 117 -17.73 8.69 6.25
CA PHE A 117 -19.15 8.70 5.94
C PHE A 117 -19.87 9.73 6.82
N GLU A 118 -21.19 9.85 6.63
CA GLU A 118 -22.03 10.67 7.50
C GLU A 118 -21.99 10.16 8.95
N ASP A 119 -21.94 8.83 9.13
CA ASP A 119 -21.64 8.22 10.43
C ASP A 119 -20.20 8.59 10.89
N PRO A 120 -20.05 9.31 12.02
CA PRO A 120 -18.75 9.70 12.59
C PRO A 120 -17.78 8.54 12.79
N TRP A 121 -18.32 7.37 13.07
CA TRP A 121 -17.58 6.19 13.49
C TRP A 121 -17.25 5.27 12.31
N HIS A 122 -17.58 5.71 11.09
CA HIS A 122 -17.33 4.96 9.89
C HIS A 122 -16.42 5.73 8.93
N TRP A 123 -15.23 5.16 8.72
CA TRP A 123 -14.25 5.64 7.76
C TRP A 123 -13.68 4.48 6.96
N ARG A 124 -13.13 4.84 5.80
CA ARG A 124 -12.42 3.94 4.91
C ARG A 124 -11.10 4.58 4.51
N LEU A 125 -10.00 3.88 4.77
CA LEU A 125 -8.64 4.38 4.54
C LEU A 125 -7.93 3.66 3.40
N ASP A 126 -8.57 2.66 2.80
CA ASP A 126 -8.01 1.72 1.83
C ASP A 126 -8.83 1.69 0.55
N ASP A 127 -9.42 2.84 0.18
CA ASP A 127 -10.20 2.97 -1.04
C ASP A 127 -9.26 3.07 -2.26
N ASN A 128 -8.60 1.95 -2.55
CA ASN A 128 -7.70 1.83 -3.69
C ASN A 128 -8.54 1.55 -4.94
N GLU A 129 -8.68 2.58 -5.76
CA GLU A 129 -9.34 2.55 -7.05
C GLU A 129 -8.50 1.82 -8.10
N LEU A 130 -9.16 1.16 -9.04
CA LEU A 130 -8.55 0.32 -10.09
C LEU A 130 -7.46 1.03 -10.92
N THR A 131 -7.45 2.36 -10.93
CA THR A 131 -6.60 3.17 -11.82
C THR A 131 -5.53 3.97 -11.07
N LEU A 132 -5.49 3.91 -9.74
CA LEU A 132 -4.44 4.57 -8.98
C LEU A 132 -3.12 3.81 -9.09
N PRO A 133 -1.97 4.51 -9.03
CA PRO A 133 -0.67 3.90 -9.20
C PRO A 133 -0.34 2.91 -8.09
N ASP A 134 0.48 1.92 -8.42
CA ASP A 134 0.85 0.89 -7.48
C ASP A 134 1.67 1.43 -6.29
N PRO A 135 1.44 0.88 -5.08
CA PRO A 135 2.26 1.20 -3.93
C PRO A 135 3.69 0.67 -4.13
N VAL A 136 4.67 1.44 -3.68
CA VAL A 136 6.08 1.09 -3.78
C VAL A 136 6.63 0.84 -2.38
N GLY A 137 7.32 -0.27 -2.22
CA GLY A 137 8.05 -0.60 -1.02
C GLY A 137 9.46 -0.04 -1.07
N ILE A 138 9.91 0.53 0.04
CA ILE A 138 11.23 1.11 0.19
C ILE A 138 11.99 0.39 1.30
N LEU A 139 13.24 0.06 1.05
CA LEU A 139 14.25 -0.28 2.06
C LEU A 139 15.40 0.71 1.95
N ALA A 140 15.79 1.36 3.04
CA ALA A 140 16.78 2.43 3.00
C ALA A 140 17.67 2.47 4.24
N ALA A 141 18.86 3.04 4.06
CA ALA A 141 19.71 3.52 5.15
C ALA A 141 19.72 5.05 5.19
N VAL A 142 19.62 5.61 6.39
CA VAL A 142 19.69 7.04 6.65
C VAL A 142 20.88 7.33 7.55
N ASP A 143 21.77 8.21 7.10
CA ASP A 143 22.89 8.70 7.90
C ASP A 143 22.34 9.63 9.00
N THR A 144 22.60 9.30 10.27
CA THR A 144 22.11 10.08 11.40
C THR A 144 22.88 11.39 11.61
N GLN A 145 24.13 11.48 11.16
CA GLN A 145 24.96 12.68 11.29
C GLN A 145 24.62 13.68 10.18
N ASN A 146 24.52 13.19 8.95
CA ASN A 146 24.26 14.03 7.79
C ASN A 146 22.77 14.22 7.48
N ARG A 147 21.90 13.36 8.04
CA ARG A 147 20.42 13.38 7.88
C ARG A 147 19.97 13.15 6.44
N ARG A 148 20.75 12.37 5.68
CA ARG A 148 20.51 12.03 4.28
C ARG A 148 20.30 10.55 4.09
N VAL A 149 19.53 10.19 3.07
CA VAL A 149 19.42 8.82 2.61
C VAL A 149 20.73 8.44 1.93
N VAL A 150 21.41 7.40 2.44
CA VAL A 150 22.71 6.95 1.91
C VAL A 150 22.49 6.03 0.72
N TRP A 151 21.57 5.09 0.87
CA TRP A 151 21.15 4.17 -0.18
C TRP A 151 19.68 3.83 0.01
N LYS A 152 19.02 3.45 -1.09
CA LYS A 152 17.60 3.14 -1.15
C LYS A 152 17.34 2.07 -2.21
N HIS A 153 16.53 1.07 -1.86
CA HIS A 153 15.99 0.07 -2.77
C HIS A 153 14.48 0.24 -2.89
N GLU A 154 14.00 0.28 -4.13
CA GLU A 154 12.58 0.17 -4.44
C GLU A 154 12.22 -1.30 -4.71
N MET A 155 11.05 -1.70 -4.24
CA MET A 155 10.53 -3.05 -4.41
C MET A 155 9.00 -3.05 -4.40
N PRO A 156 8.34 -4.09 -4.93
CA PRO A 156 6.93 -4.38 -4.66
C PRO A 156 6.54 -4.21 -3.19
N ALA A 157 5.57 -3.34 -2.92
CA ALA A 157 5.12 -3.07 -1.56
C ALA A 157 4.56 -4.30 -0.82
N SER A 158 4.00 -5.26 -1.55
CA SER A 158 3.50 -6.54 -1.04
C SER A 158 4.59 -7.42 -0.42
N TRP A 159 5.85 -7.19 -0.78
CA TRP A 159 7.00 -8.00 -0.35
C TRP A 159 7.85 -7.34 0.74
N LEU A 160 7.54 -6.09 1.11
CA LEU A 160 8.12 -5.46 2.30
C LEU A 160 7.92 -6.32 3.57
N GLY A 161 6.73 -6.90 3.69
CA GLY A 161 6.33 -7.67 4.86
C GLY A 161 6.36 -6.84 6.15
N THR A 162 6.42 -7.54 7.28
CA THR A 162 6.45 -6.95 8.62
C THR A 162 7.79 -7.19 9.34
N SER A 163 8.80 -7.67 8.62
CA SER A 163 10.14 -7.88 9.18
C SER A 163 10.89 -6.56 9.26
N GLY A 164 11.34 -6.18 10.44
CA GLY A 164 12.29 -5.07 10.58
C GLY A 164 13.71 -5.52 10.29
N PRO A 165 14.55 -4.62 9.73
CA PRO A 165 15.99 -4.83 9.62
C PRO A 165 16.65 -5.22 10.94
N LEU A 166 17.63 -6.12 10.89
CA LEU A 166 18.58 -6.42 11.96
C LEU A 166 20.00 -6.20 11.43
N THR A 167 20.75 -5.28 12.01
CA THR A 167 22.17 -5.06 11.68
C THR A 167 23.11 -5.68 12.69
N THR A 168 24.18 -6.32 12.22
CA THR A 168 25.19 -6.96 13.07
C THR A 168 26.55 -6.26 12.96
N ALA A 169 27.44 -6.53 13.91
CA ALA A 169 28.82 -6.02 13.89
C ALA A 169 29.69 -6.59 12.75
N GLY A 170 29.19 -7.62 12.05
CA GLY A 170 29.82 -8.16 10.84
C GLY A 170 29.57 -7.33 9.58
N GLY A 171 28.89 -6.18 9.68
CA GLY A 171 28.59 -5.30 8.55
C GLY A 171 27.40 -5.74 7.69
N LEU A 172 26.59 -6.68 8.17
CA LEU A 172 25.41 -7.19 7.45
C LEU A 172 24.09 -6.72 8.08
N MET A 173 23.10 -6.52 7.23
CA MET A 173 21.70 -6.26 7.59
C MET A 173 20.80 -7.39 7.10
N PHE A 174 20.02 -7.97 8.01
CA PHE A 174 19.11 -9.08 7.72
C PHE A 174 17.65 -8.66 7.79
N ARG A 175 16.82 -9.22 6.91
CA ARG A 175 15.35 -9.10 6.96
C ARG A 175 14.66 -10.32 6.36
N GLY A 176 13.43 -10.56 6.80
CA GLY A 176 12.49 -11.42 6.10
C GLY A 176 11.65 -10.64 5.08
N SER A 177 11.54 -11.16 3.86
CA SER A 177 10.67 -10.66 2.80
C SER A 177 9.35 -11.41 2.79
N ALA A 178 8.24 -10.70 2.55
CA ALA A 178 6.93 -11.35 2.40
C ALA A 178 6.85 -12.24 1.16
N GLY A 179 7.79 -12.12 0.21
CA GLY A 179 7.96 -13.08 -0.89
C GLY A 179 8.61 -14.41 -0.50
N GLY A 180 8.76 -14.70 0.80
CA GLY A 180 9.20 -16.02 1.26
C GLY A 180 10.71 -16.19 1.37
N GLN A 181 11.48 -15.10 1.42
CA GLN A 181 12.93 -15.14 1.49
C GLN A 181 13.45 -14.44 2.73
N VAL A 182 14.52 -14.98 3.33
CA VAL A 182 15.39 -14.22 4.22
C VAL A 182 16.51 -13.64 3.37
N GLU A 183 16.83 -12.38 3.58
CA GLU A 183 17.77 -11.61 2.79
C GLU A 183 18.82 -11.00 3.70
N ALA A 184 20.08 -10.97 3.24
CA ALA A 184 21.16 -10.22 3.85
C ALA A 184 21.70 -9.17 2.88
N TYR A 185 22.01 -8.00 3.40
CA TYR A 185 22.54 -6.86 2.67
C TYR A 185 23.83 -6.38 3.33
N ASP A 186 24.79 -5.91 2.53
CA ASP A 186 25.88 -5.08 3.04
C ASP A 186 25.27 -3.81 3.64
N ALA A 187 25.56 -3.55 4.91
CA ALA A 187 24.94 -2.45 5.64
C ALA A 187 25.41 -1.08 5.11
N ARG A 188 26.62 -0.99 4.57
CA ARG A 188 27.19 0.28 4.10
C ARG A 188 26.73 0.62 2.68
N THR A 189 26.67 -0.35 1.77
CA THR A 189 26.34 -0.13 0.35
C THR A 189 24.88 -0.42 0.03
N GLY A 190 24.22 -1.24 0.85
CA GLY A 190 22.89 -1.76 0.57
C GLY A 190 22.89 -2.89 -0.46
N GLU A 191 24.04 -3.35 -0.96
CA GLU A 191 24.09 -4.46 -1.92
C GLU A 191 23.63 -5.77 -1.26
N ARG A 192 22.78 -6.53 -1.96
CA ARG A 192 22.29 -7.81 -1.45
C ARG A 192 23.41 -8.84 -1.50
N ALA A 193 23.81 -9.33 -0.34
CA ALA A 193 24.92 -10.28 -0.18
C ALA A 193 24.45 -11.74 -0.18
N TRP A 194 23.23 -12.01 0.27
CA TRP A 194 22.72 -13.37 0.42
C TRP A 194 21.19 -13.43 0.41
N THR A 195 20.66 -14.57 -0.04
CA THR A 195 19.22 -14.89 0.01
C THR A 195 18.99 -16.36 0.34
N PHE A 196 17.89 -16.65 1.04
CA PHE A 196 17.46 -18.00 1.32
C PHE A 196 15.94 -18.11 1.32
N ARG A 197 15.41 -19.13 0.64
CA ARG A 197 13.97 -19.31 0.45
C ARG A 197 13.36 -20.22 1.53
N THR A 198 12.38 -19.70 2.26
CA THR A 198 11.69 -20.37 3.38
C THR A 198 10.30 -20.89 3.01
N SER A 199 9.75 -20.48 1.87
CA SER A 199 8.46 -20.97 1.34
C SER A 199 8.54 -21.25 -0.17
N PRO A 200 7.62 -22.07 -0.73
CA PRO A 200 7.55 -22.29 -2.17
C PRO A 200 7.49 -20.98 -2.97
N ALA A 201 8.01 -21.00 -4.20
CA ALA A 201 7.95 -19.84 -5.09
C ALA A 201 6.50 -19.36 -5.28
N GLY A 202 6.29 -18.05 -5.24
CA GLY A 202 4.96 -17.42 -5.34
C GLY A 202 4.14 -17.40 -4.05
N ALA A 203 4.54 -18.14 -3.00
CA ALA A 203 3.85 -18.09 -1.72
C ALA A 203 4.18 -16.80 -0.95
N LEU A 204 3.15 -16.04 -0.57
CA LEU A 204 3.29 -14.90 0.34
C LEU A 204 3.30 -15.38 1.80
N VAL A 205 4.24 -14.86 2.57
CA VAL A 205 4.37 -15.13 4.01
C VAL A 205 4.34 -13.84 4.81
N ARG A 206 4.02 -13.93 6.11
CA ARG A 206 4.13 -12.81 7.05
C ARG A 206 5.42 -12.95 7.86
N PRO A 207 6.50 -12.24 7.52
CA PRO A 207 7.75 -12.35 8.25
C PRO A 207 7.75 -11.47 9.51
N GLY A 208 8.30 -11.99 10.60
CA GLY A 208 8.57 -11.24 11.83
C GLY A 208 9.94 -10.56 11.80
N PRO A 209 10.26 -9.70 12.79
CA PRO A 209 11.58 -9.07 12.89
C PRO A 209 12.68 -10.12 13.08
N ALA A 210 13.81 -9.91 12.41
CA ALA A 210 14.99 -10.74 12.60
C ALA A 210 15.63 -10.45 13.96
N SER A 211 16.17 -11.49 14.60
CA SER A 211 16.93 -11.42 15.84
C SER A 211 18.18 -12.28 15.74
N THR A 212 19.16 -12.06 16.61
CA THR A 212 20.34 -12.93 16.71
C THR A 212 20.71 -13.17 18.17
N TYR A 213 21.25 -14.35 18.46
CA TYR A 213 21.79 -14.72 19.76
C TYR A 213 22.95 -15.69 19.59
N GLU A 214 23.71 -15.93 20.66
CA GLU A 214 24.76 -16.93 20.70
C GLU A 214 24.39 -18.04 21.69
N LEU A 215 24.66 -19.28 21.31
CA LEU A 215 24.51 -20.45 22.18
C LEU A 215 25.69 -21.40 21.95
N GLY A 216 26.44 -21.70 23.01
CA GLY A 216 27.58 -22.63 22.93
C GLY A 216 28.67 -22.19 21.95
N GLY A 217 28.95 -20.88 21.85
CA GLY A 217 29.95 -20.32 20.93
C GLY A 217 29.49 -20.23 19.47
N THR A 218 28.25 -20.61 19.16
CA THR A 218 27.67 -20.51 17.81
C THR A 218 26.64 -19.38 17.77
N GLN A 219 26.81 -18.46 16.81
CA GLN A 219 25.83 -17.41 16.56
C GLN A 219 24.67 -17.96 15.70
N PHE A 220 23.46 -17.65 16.12
CA PHE A 220 22.23 -17.94 15.39
C PHE A 220 21.59 -16.64 14.91
N LEU A 221 21.21 -16.59 13.64
CA LEU A 221 20.24 -15.63 13.13
C LEU A 221 18.87 -16.30 13.15
N VAL A 222 17.85 -15.63 13.69
CA VAL A 222 16.50 -16.17 13.77
C VAL A 222 15.49 -15.22 13.15
N VAL A 223 14.64 -15.75 12.27
CA VAL A 223 13.60 -14.98 11.59
C VAL A 223 12.29 -15.78 11.59
N PRO A 224 11.20 -15.27 12.17
CA PRO A 224 9.87 -15.85 11.99
C PRO A 224 9.41 -15.65 10.54
N MET A 225 9.02 -16.72 9.85
CA MET A 225 8.53 -16.70 8.47
C MET A 225 7.17 -17.41 8.41
N GLY A 226 6.08 -16.65 8.51
CA GLY A 226 4.74 -17.22 8.61
C GLY A 226 4.57 -18.03 9.91
N PRO A 227 4.10 -19.29 9.85
CA PRO A 227 3.91 -20.12 11.03
C PRO A 227 5.22 -20.74 11.57
N GLU A 228 6.35 -20.55 10.89
CA GLU A 228 7.61 -21.20 11.23
C GLU A 228 8.66 -20.22 11.74
N LEU A 229 9.54 -20.73 12.62
CA LEU A 229 10.72 -20.00 13.08
C LEU A 229 11.96 -20.59 12.43
N TRP A 230 12.66 -19.80 11.62
CA TRP A 230 13.89 -20.23 10.96
C TRP A 230 15.10 -19.77 11.77
N ALA A 231 16.04 -20.68 12.02
CA ALA A 231 17.31 -20.40 12.67
C ALA A 231 18.48 -20.78 11.75
N PHE A 232 19.40 -19.85 11.54
CA PHE A 232 20.53 -19.98 10.63
C PHE A 232 21.85 -19.89 11.39
N THR A 233 22.79 -20.77 11.03
CA THR A 233 24.20 -20.71 11.39
C THR A 233 25.04 -20.67 10.11
N LEU A 234 26.32 -20.33 10.21
CA LEU A 234 27.23 -20.31 9.05
C LEU A 234 27.41 -21.69 8.39
N ASP A 235 27.28 -22.75 9.18
CA ASP A 235 27.42 -24.16 8.82
C ASP A 235 26.05 -24.89 8.74
N GLY A 236 24.95 -24.14 8.63
CA GLY A 236 23.61 -24.70 8.58
C GLY A 236 23.43 -25.67 7.40
N ALA A 237 22.86 -26.86 7.68
CA ALA A 237 22.67 -27.92 6.69
C ALA A 237 21.24 -28.03 6.12
N VAL A 238 20.30 -27.20 6.61
CA VAL A 238 18.91 -27.22 6.14
C VAL A 238 18.83 -26.56 4.76
N PRO A 239 18.38 -27.27 3.71
CA PRO A 239 18.29 -26.70 2.37
C PRO A 239 17.13 -25.70 2.25
N ALA A 240 17.26 -24.76 1.31
CA ALA A 240 16.19 -23.84 0.95
C ALA A 240 15.00 -24.58 0.31
N ARG A 241 13.78 -24.07 0.47
CA ARG A 241 12.54 -24.67 -0.09
C ARG A 241 12.29 -24.36 -1.58
N GLY A 242 13.35 -24.01 -2.30
CA GLY A 242 13.35 -23.59 -3.69
C GLY A 242 14.57 -22.72 -3.97
N GLU A 243 14.80 -22.42 -5.24
CA GLU A 243 15.94 -21.60 -5.68
C GLU A 243 15.83 -20.19 -5.12
N PRO A 244 16.80 -19.69 -4.31
CA PRO A 244 16.89 -18.28 -3.93
C PRO A 244 16.98 -17.38 -5.16
N VAL A 245 16.33 -16.22 -5.13
CA VAL A 245 16.33 -15.28 -6.28
C VAL A 245 16.91 -13.97 -5.81
N LEU A 246 18.04 -13.59 -6.42
CA LEU A 246 18.78 -12.37 -6.09
C LEU A 246 18.06 -11.11 -6.51
N ASP A 247 17.27 -11.12 -7.58
CA ASP A 247 16.34 -10.05 -7.92
C ASP A 247 14.96 -10.64 -8.16
N PRO A 248 14.13 -10.80 -7.11
CA PRO A 248 12.83 -11.39 -7.27
C PRO A 248 11.79 -10.36 -7.77
N TRP A 249 12.23 -9.14 -8.06
CA TRP A 249 11.40 -8.05 -8.57
C TRP A 249 11.40 -8.01 -10.09
N GLU A 250 12.42 -8.60 -10.73
CA GLU A 250 12.52 -8.67 -12.18
C GLU A 250 11.25 -9.32 -12.76
N GLY A 251 10.50 -8.56 -13.55
CA GLY A 251 9.23 -9.02 -14.13
C GLY A 251 8.09 -9.19 -13.14
N TYR A 252 8.16 -8.62 -11.92
CA TYR A 252 7.06 -8.69 -10.96
C TYR A 252 5.82 -7.97 -11.49
N GLU A 253 4.73 -8.73 -11.64
CA GLU A 253 3.39 -8.20 -11.87
C GLU A 253 2.56 -8.29 -10.58
N ARG A 254 1.87 -7.19 -10.25
CA ARG A 254 1.01 -7.15 -9.07
C ARG A 254 -0.21 -8.07 -9.25
N PRO A 255 -0.48 -8.98 -8.31
CA PRO A 255 -1.73 -9.74 -8.31
C PRO A 255 -2.92 -8.79 -8.13
N GLN A 256 -3.83 -8.80 -9.10
CA GLN A 256 -5.10 -8.08 -8.99
C GLN A 256 -6.16 -9.00 -8.35
N PRO A 257 -7.06 -8.49 -7.48
CA PRO A 257 -8.13 -9.30 -6.88
C PRO A 257 -8.95 -9.97 -7.98
N ALA A 258 -9.10 -11.29 -7.99
CA ALA A 258 -9.78 -11.99 -9.08
C ALA A 258 -11.16 -11.36 -9.40
N PRO A 259 -11.51 -11.17 -10.68
CA PRO A 259 -12.83 -10.68 -11.03
C PRO A 259 -13.90 -11.66 -10.56
N THR A 260 -15.07 -11.14 -10.19
CA THR A 260 -16.21 -11.96 -9.79
C THR A 260 -16.96 -12.42 -11.03
N ALA A 261 -17.14 -13.73 -11.22
CA ALA A 261 -17.96 -14.26 -12.30
C ALA A 261 -19.45 -13.94 -12.05
N THR A 262 -19.97 -12.89 -12.71
CA THR A 262 -21.34 -12.43 -12.54
C THR A 262 -21.82 -11.63 -13.74
N GLY A 263 -23.07 -11.87 -14.17
CA GLY A 263 -23.77 -11.05 -15.16
C GLY A 263 -24.58 -9.90 -14.54
N ARG A 264 -24.34 -9.56 -13.26
CA ARG A 264 -25.04 -8.48 -12.55
C ARG A 264 -24.02 -7.54 -11.91
N ILE A 265 -24.22 -6.24 -12.12
CA ILE A 265 -23.42 -5.15 -11.55
C ILE A 265 -24.38 -4.12 -10.95
N GLU A 266 -24.12 -3.72 -9.72
CA GLU A 266 -24.84 -2.68 -8.98
C GLU A 266 -24.04 -1.38 -8.99
N THR A 267 -24.71 -0.22 -9.06
CA THR A 267 -24.06 1.11 -9.14
C THR A 267 -23.52 1.59 -7.81
N ALA A 268 -24.07 1.09 -6.71
CA ALA A 268 -23.70 1.46 -5.35
C ALA A 268 -23.37 0.23 -4.50
N THR A 269 -22.53 0.42 -3.48
CA THR A 269 -22.03 -0.66 -2.62
C THR A 269 -22.31 -0.38 -1.15
N LEU A 270 -22.84 -1.37 -0.42
CA LEU A 270 -22.84 -1.35 1.04
C LEU A 270 -21.43 -1.68 1.56
N ILE A 271 -20.82 -0.75 2.27
CA ILE A 271 -19.49 -0.87 2.87
C ILE A 271 -19.65 -1.20 4.35
N GLU A 272 -19.11 -2.34 4.77
CA GLU A 272 -18.96 -2.69 6.20
C GLU A 272 -17.72 -2.00 6.77
N SER A 273 -17.82 -1.45 7.98
CA SER A 273 -16.65 -0.96 8.72
C SER A 273 -15.62 -2.06 8.95
N VAL A 274 -14.34 -1.69 9.02
CA VAL A 274 -13.26 -2.63 9.38
C VAL A 274 -13.59 -3.29 10.73
N ARG A 275 -13.72 -4.62 10.72
CA ARG A 275 -14.03 -5.41 11.92
C ARG A 275 -12.99 -5.17 13.01
N GLY A 276 -13.45 -4.96 14.24
CA GLY A 276 -12.60 -4.78 15.41
C GLY A 276 -12.16 -3.33 15.67
N MET A 277 -12.58 -2.36 14.85
CA MET A 277 -12.52 -0.94 15.25
C MET A 277 -13.57 -0.62 16.32
N ALA A 278 -13.29 0.41 17.13
CA ALA A 278 -14.17 0.84 18.21
C ALA A 278 -15.57 1.18 17.67
N GLY A 279 -16.63 0.70 18.34
CA GLY A 279 -18.01 1.04 17.99
C GLY A 279 -18.82 -0.05 17.28
N GLY A 280 -18.30 -1.27 17.12
CA GLY A 280 -19.03 -2.41 16.53
C GLY A 280 -19.08 -2.36 15.00
N THR A 281 -19.87 -3.25 14.39
CA THR A 281 -20.06 -3.25 12.92
C THR A 281 -20.95 -2.08 12.52
N ARG A 282 -20.41 -1.18 11.70
CA ARG A 282 -21.13 -0.06 11.06
C ARG A 282 -21.22 -0.31 9.57
N TYR A 283 -22.18 0.36 8.94
CA TYR A 283 -22.38 0.30 7.51
C TYR A 283 -22.42 1.72 6.94
N GLY A 284 -21.71 1.91 5.83
CA GLY A 284 -21.82 3.08 4.98
C GLY A 284 -22.32 2.66 3.62
N PHE A 285 -23.20 3.46 3.02
CA PHE A 285 -23.60 3.24 1.64
C PHE A 285 -22.73 4.09 0.73
N ASP A 286 -22.06 3.45 -0.21
CA ASP A 286 -21.24 4.12 -1.22
C ASP A 286 -21.98 4.19 -2.54
N GLU A 287 -22.67 5.32 -2.73
CA GLU A 287 -23.44 5.66 -3.93
C GLU A 287 -22.61 5.63 -5.23
N HIS A 288 -21.29 5.75 -5.13
CA HIS A 288 -20.40 5.93 -6.28
C HIS A 288 -19.39 4.78 -6.42
N ARG A 289 -19.79 3.57 -6.03
CA ARG A 289 -18.94 2.38 -6.11
C ARG A 289 -19.71 1.19 -6.65
N PHE A 290 -19.21 0.63 -7.75
CA PHE A 290 -19.79 -0.55 -8.37
C PHE A 290 -19.60 -1.82 -7.54
N ASN A 291 -20.62 -2.69 -7.55
CA ASN A 291 -20.58 -3.99 -6.89
C ASN A 291 -20.96 -5.12 -7.87
N PRO A 292 -20.03 -6.05 -8.21
CA PRO A 292 -18.61 -6.00 -7.89
C PRO A 292 -17.87 -4.93 -8.72
N VAL A 293 -16.73 -4.45 -8.21
CA VAL A 293 -15.85 -3.52 -8.94
C VAL A 293 -15.23 -4.19 -10.19
N ARG A 294 -14.92 -5.48 -10.12
CA ARG A 294 -14.41 -6.29 -11.22
C ARG A 294 -15.36 -7.45 -11.51
N ALA A 295 -16.01 -7.43 -12.66
CA ALA A 295 -16.91 -8.47 -13.12
C ALA A 295 -16.27 -9.27 -14.26
N LEU A 296 -16.58 -10.56 -14.31
CA LEU A 296 -16.20 -11.48 -15.38
C LEU A 296 -17.46 -12.10 -15.99
N VAL A 297 -17.57 -12.05 -17.31
CA VAL A 297 -18.65 -12.67 -18.08
C VAL A 297 -18.09 -13.36 -19.32
N THR A 298 -18.90 -14.23 -19.92
CA THR A 298 -18.58 -14.84 -21.22
C THR A 298 -19.18 -14.03 -22.35
N ARG A 299 -18.54 -14.04 -23.52
CA ARG A 299 -18.99 -13.35 -24.74
C ARG A 299 -20.46 -13.65 -25.08
N GLY A 300 -21.19 -12.59 -25.42
CA GLY A 300 -22.63 -12.63 -25.70
C GLY A 300 -23.51 -12.74 -24.45
N ALA A 301 -22.93 -12.70 -23.23
CA ALA A 301 -23.72 -12.61 -22.01
C ALA A 301 -24.41 -11.24 -21.92
N ARG A 302 -25.64 -11.26 -21.42
CA ARG A 302 -26.36 -10.05 -21.04
C ARG A 302 -25.95 -9.66 -19.64
N VAL A 303 -25.43 -8.44 -19.49
CA VAL A 303 -25.00 -7.90 -18.19
C VAL A 303 -26.06 -6.94 -17.68
N LEU A 304 -26.64 -7.25 -16.53
CA LEU A 304 -27.63 -6.43 -15.85
C LEU A 304 -26.94 -5.38 -14.99
N PHE A 305 -27.09 -4.11 -15.36
CA PHE A 305 -26.77 -2.99 -14.48
C PHE A 305 -28.00 -2.63 -13.67
N VAL A 306 -27.87 -2.56 -12.35
CA VAL A 306 -28.92 -2.17 -11.42
C VAL A 306 -28.52 -0.90 -10.72
N ASN A 307 -29.35 0.13 -10.85
CA ASN A 307 -29.24 1.29 -10.00
C ASN A 307 -29.92 1.00 -8.66
N ASN A 308 -29.13 0.50 -7.71
CA ASN A 308 -29.53 0.27 -6.33
C ASN A 308 -29.23 1.48 -5.42
N GLY A 309 -28.82 2.61 -6.00
CA GLY A 309 -28.52 3.84 -5.30
C GLY A 309 -29.69 4.82 -5.29
N GLU A 310 -29.40 6.00 -4.75
CA GLU A 310 -30.38 7.08 -4.53
C GLU A 310 -30.38 8.12 -5.65
N VAL A 311 -29.33 8.18 -6.48
CA VAL A 311 -29.24 9.13 -7.60
C VAL A 311 -29.26 8.44 -8.95
N ALA A 312 -29.55 9.19 -10.01
CA ALA A 312 -29.46 8.67 -11.37
C ALA A 312 -27.99 8.45 -11.75
N HIS A 313 -27.72 7.38 -12.50
CA HIS A 313 -26.38 7.07 -13.01
C HIS A 313 -26.45 6.76 -14.50
N THR A 314 -25.47 7.25 -15.25
CA THR A 314 -25.23 6.82 -16.63
C THR A 314 -23.87 6.14 -16.69
N ILE A 315 -23.83 4.85 -17.03
CA ILE A 315 -22.61 4.06 -17.03
C ILE A 315 -22.13 3.93 -18.47
N ALA A 316 -20.84 4.18 -18.69
CA ALA A 316 -20.23 4.08 -20.01
C ALA A 316 -18.82 3.48 -19.95
N ALA A 317 -18.50 2.69 -20.96
CA ALA A 317 -17.13 2.27 -21.23
C ALA A 317 -16.24 3.49 -21.48
N ARG A 318 -15.02 3.49 -20.93
CA ARG A 318 -14.07 4.59 -21.11
C ARG A 318 -13.57 4.74 -22.55
N ASP A 319 -13.61 3.65 -23.31
CA ASP A 319 -13.31 3.65 -24.75
C ASP A 319 -14.51 4.09 -25.62
N GLY A 320 -15.67 4.36 -25.01
CA GLY A 320 -16.90 4.75 -25.69
C GLY A 320 -17.64 3.60 -26.38
N SER A 321 -17.22 2.35 -26.20
CA SER A 321 -17.80 1.18 -26.89
C SER A 321 -19.26 0.90 -26.50
N TRP A 322 -19.68 1.25 -25.29
CA TRP A 322 -21.05 1.06 -24.83
C TRP A 322 -21.46 2.05 -23.74
N THR A 323 -22.77 2.21 -23.60
CA THR A 323 -23.40 2.93 -22.47
C THR A 323 -24.70 2.25 -22.08
N THR A 324 -25.07 2.37 -20.82
CA THR A 324 -26.39 1.99 -20.31
C THR A 324 -27.48 3.02 -20.64
N GLY A 325 -27.10 4.23 -21.05
CA GLY A 325 -27.98 5.41 -20.93
C GLY A 325 -28.28 5.74 -19.45
N PRO A 326 -29.17 6.72 -19.19
CA PRO A 326 -29.56 7.08 -17.83
C PRO A 326 -30.34 5.96 -17.14
N LEU A 327 -29.89 5.53 -15.97
CA LEU A 327 -30.66 4.70 -15.04
C LEU A 327 -31.16 5.55 -13.88
N ALA A 328 -32.48 5.63 -13.73
CA ALA A 328 -33.10 6.19 -12.53
C ALA A 328 -32.94 5.24 -11.32
N PRO A 329 -33.04 5.74 -10.07
CA PRO A 329 -33.05 4.91 -8.88
C PRO A 329 -34.05 3.75 -8.97
N ALA A 330 -33.67 2.59 -8.42
CA ALA A 330 -34.45 1.35 -8.44
C ALA A 330 -34.80 0.80 -9.85
N THR A 331 -34.10 1.25 -10.89
CA THR A 331 -34.24 0.72 -12.25
C THR A 331 -33.05 -0.14 -12.64
N SER A 332 -33.18 -0.88 -13.73
CA SER A 332 -32.11 -1.73 -14.27
C SER A 332 -32.18 -1.81 -15.78
N VAL A 333 -31.03 -2.06 -16.40
CA VAL A 333 -30.92 -2.24 -17.85
C VAL A 333 -29.92 -3.34 -18.16
N TYR A 334 -30.18 -4.06 -19.25
CA TYR A 334 -29.22 -5.01 -19.79
C TYR A 334 -28.38 -4.34 -20.88
N ILE A 335 -27.07 -4.57 -20.84
CA ILE A 335 -26.19 -4.41 -21.99
C ILE A 335 -25.77 -5.79 -22.51
N THR A 336 -25.39 -5.85 -23.78
CA THR A 336 -24.80 -7.06 -24.38
C THR A 336 -23.42 -6.70 -24.90
N LEU A 337 -22.44 -7.55 -24.59
CA LEU A 337 -21.05 -7.35 -25.02
C LEU A 337 -20.70 -8.43 -26.04
N GLU A 338 -20.56 -8.00 -27.29
CA GLU A 338 -20.24 -8.85 -28.42
C GLU A 338 -18.74 -9.01 -28.65
N ASP A 339 -17.92 -8.13 -28.08
CA ASP A 339 -16.46 -8.18 -28.18
C ASP A 339 -15.86 -8.77 -26.90
N ALA A 340 -14.94 -9.72 -27.07
CA ALA A 340 -14.10 -10.20 -25.97
C ALA A 340 -13.04 -9.15 -25.64
N GLY A 341 -12.70 -9.02 -24.36
CA GLY A 341 -11.74 -8.02 -23.91
C GLY A 341 -11.96 -7.58 -22.46
N THR A 342 -11.18 -6.60 -22.03
CA THR A 342 -11.34 -5.96 -20.73
C THR A 342 -11.72 -4.50 -20.94
N PHE A 343 -12.88 -4.12 -20.41
CA PHE A 343 -13.44 -2.80 -20.52
C PHE A 343 -13.40 -2.11 -19.15
N LEU A 344 -12.69 -1.00 -19.05
CA LEU A 344 -12.86 -0.07 -17.93
C LEU A 344 -14.10 0.78 -18.21
N TYR A 345 -14.95 0.94 -17.21
CA TYR A 345 -16.16 1.74 -17.31
C TYR A 345 -16.29 2.66 -16.10
N HIS A 346 -17.14 3.67 -16.23
CA HIS A 346 -17.38 4.68 -15.20
C HIS A 346 -18.80 5.21 -15.23
N CYS A 347 -19.23 5.86 -14.15
CA CYS A 347 -20.39 6.75 -14.19
C CYS A 347 -19.99 8.08 -14.83
N THR A 348 -20.71 8.53 -15.85
CA THR A 348 -20.34 9.75 -16.60
C THR A 348 -20.49 11.02 -15.76
N ASP A 349 -21.44 11.03 -14.82
CA ASP A 349 -21.65 12.15 -13.88
C ASP A 349 -20.68 12.11 -12.69
N HIS A 350 -20.14 10.92 -12.41
CA HIS A 350 -19.24 10.64 -11.28
C HIS A 350 -18.02 9.86 -11.77
N PRO A 351 -17.09 10.49 -12.50
CA PRO A 351 -16.05 9.79 -13.28
C PRO A 351 -14.99 9.05 -12.43
N TRP A 352 -14.96 9.32 -11.12
CA TRP A 352 -14.16 8.58 -10.14
C TRP A 352 -14.76 7.22 -9.78
N ALA A 353 -16.05 7.00 -10.02
CA ALA A 353 -16.70 5.70 -9.85
C ALA A 353 -16.27 4.81 -11.02
N ILE A 354 -15.34 3.90 -10.78
CA ILE A 354 -14.69 3.11 -11.84
C ILE A 354 -14.93 1.62 -11.60
N GLY A 355 -15.27 0.90 -12.66
CA GLY A 355 -15.36 -0.55 -12.66
C GLY A 355 -14.61 -1.17 -13.83
N GLN A 356 -14.42 -2.48 -13.76
CA GLN A 356 -13.82 -3.29 -14.81
C GLN A 356 -14.75 -4.44 -15.15
N LEU A 357 -14.96 -4.67 -16.45
CA LEU A 357 -15.71 -5.80 -16.98
C LEU A 357 -14.82 -6.56 -17.95
N THR A 358 -14.50 -7.80 -17.61
CA THR A 358 -13.77 -8.71 -18.48
C THR A 358 -14.76 -9.65 -19.16
N VAL A 359 -14.65 -9.75 -20.48
CA VAL A 359 -15.46 -10.62 -21.34
C VAL A 359 -14.53 -11.65 -21.95
N GLU A 360 -14.67 -12.90 -21.53
CA GLU A 360 -13.90 -14.02 -22.07
C GLU A 360 -14.63 -14.68 -23.25
N GLU A 361 -13.86 -15.24 -24.18
CA GLU A 361 -14.41 -16.11 -25.22
C GLU A 361 -15.12 -17.33 -24.59
N ARG A 362 -16.10 -17.89 -25.31
CA ARG A 362 -16.64 -19.19 -24.89
C ARG A 362 -15.53 -20.25 -25.02
N PRO A 363 -15.33 -21.11 -24.02
CA PRO A 363 -14.39 -22.21 -24.12
C PRO A 363 -14.74 -23.18 -25.25
#